data_AF-A0A2V5VLB7-F1
#
_entry.id   AF-A0A2V5VLB7-F1
#
_cell.length_a   1.000
_cell.length_b   1.000
_cell.length_c   1.000
_cell.angle_alpha   90.00
_cell.angle_beta   90.00
_cell.angle_gamma   90.00
#
_symmetry.space_group_name_H-M   'P 1'
#
loop_
_entity.id
_entity.type
_entity.pdbx_description
1 polymer ?
#
loop_
_entity_poly.entity_id
_entity_poly.type
_entity_poly.pdbx_seq_one_letter_code
_entity_poly.pdbx_strand_id
1 'polypeptide(L)'
;MKTNWFLATAAVLWGVAATALGQFTSLHRFLAIDVKPDHTISLSLTSGVPSTLRNYYDLFPIEASQNLVDWEPLVTLMRTNRSTNATLFLDLAAANHALRFYRTATNQLTTPLPPPDGPYRVGVFSRLLTDPSRTNRYVKTNSSFMVSVWYPAEPVAGILPAFHTDPNLYNPGGCISSSSCGLRSHSIPGVPVTTNESKYPLVIYAHGHLGTRTDNTRKVENLVSHGFIVLALDHINCGATVFPDGRIFHGMDAPNLGTNDAITMSIATKIWIVLVFSAIHLAAELVLPRALKNRASKPD
;
A
#
# COMPACT_ATOMS: atom_id res chain seq x y z
N MET A 1 -53.10 13.83 2.98
CA MET A 1 -51.87 13.70 3.78
C MET A 1 -51.79 12.27 4.29
N LYS A 2 -50.93 11.44 3.69
CA LYS A 2 -50.59 10.10 4.21
C LYS A 2 -49.07 10.05 4.31
N THR A 3 -48.56 10.19 5.53
CA THR A 3 -47.14 10.11 5.83
C THR A 3 -46.79 8.64 6.00
N ASN A 4 -46.14 8.05 5.00
CA ASN A 4 -45.58 6.70 5.10
C ASN A 4 -44.28 6.77 5.91
N TRP A 5 -44.31 6.22 7.12
CA TRP A 5 -43.13 5.99 7.93
C TRP A 5 -42.37 4.78 7.37
N PHE A 6 -41.30 5.02 6.62
CA PHE A 6 -40.32 3.98 6.34
C PHE A 6 -39.42 3.84 7.58
N LEU A 7 -39.60 2.74 8.33
CA LEU A 7 -38.69 2.36 9.40
C LEU A 7 -37.38 1.87 8.77
N ALA A 8 -36.34 2.71 8.78
CA ALA A 8 -34.98 2.29 8.46
C ALA A 8 -34.41 1.51 9.65
N THR A 9 -34.32 0.19 9.54
CA THR A 9 -33.69 -0.66 10.55
C THR A 9 -32.21 -0.83 10.23
N ALA A 10 -31.33 -0.36 11.12
CA ALA A 10 -29.91 -0.74 11.10
C ALA A 10 -29.75 -2.08 11.85
N ALA A 11 -29.19 -3.10 11.19
CA ALA A 11 -28.92 -4.40 11.79
C ALA A 11 -27.44 -4.75 11.61
N VAL A 12 -26.75 -5.03 12.72
CA VAL A 12 -25.37 -5.54 12.72
C VAL A 12 -25.44 -7.07 12.76
N LEU A 13 -25.18 -7.72 11.63
CA LEU A 13 -25.09 -9.19 11.55
C LEU A 13 -23.66 -9.62 11.91
N TRP A 14 -23.52 -10.35 13.01
CA TRP A 14 -22.27 -10.98 13.43
C TRP A 14 -22.16 -12.37 12.80
N GLY A 15 -21.18 -12.56 11.91
CA GLY A 15 -20.76 -13.89 11.47
C GLY A 15 -19.51 -14.31 12.23
N VAL A 16 -19.64 -15.10 13.31
CA VAL A 16 -18.50 -15.76 13.97
C VAL A 16 -18.88 -17.21 14.27
N ALA A 17 -18.23 -18.15 13.59
CA ALA A 17 -18.14 -19.52 14.09
C ALA A 17 -17.24 -19.47 15.34
N ALA A 18 -17.87 -19.44 16.51
CA ALA A 18 -17.18 -19.39 17.79
C ALA A 18 -16.64 -20.77 18.14
N THR A 19 -15.32 -20.94 18.08
CA THR A 19 -14.62 -21.95 18.88
C THR A 19 -13.44 -21.28 19.58
N ALA A 20 -13.59 -21.19 20.90
CA ALA A 20 -12.61 -20.95 21.97
C ALA A 20 -11.19 -20.53 21.58
N LEU A 21 -10.79 -19.32 22.02
CA LEU A 21 -9.54 -18.93 22.70
C LEU A 21 -9.52 -17.39 22.84
N GLY A 22 -8.87 -16.87 23.88
CA GLY A 22 -9.08 -15.51 24.42
C GLY A 22 -8.60 -14.31 23.58
N GLN A 23 -9.02 -13.12 24.04
CA GLN A 23 -8.58 -11.76 23.65
C GLN A 23 -8.83 -11.32 22.18
N PHE A 24 -10.11 -11.12 21.81
CA PHE A 24 -10.51 -10.41 20.58
C PHE A 24 -10.41 -8.87 20.67
N THR A 25 -9.66 -8.32 21.63
CA THR A 25 -9.60 -6.86 21.81
C THR A 25 -8.84 -6.17 20.69
N SER A 26 -7.96 -6.85 19.96
CA SER A 26 -7.07 -6.25 18.95
C SER A 26 -7.62 -6.15 17.53
N LEU A 27 -8.77 -6.77 17.24
CA LEU A 27 -9.33 -6.77 15.88
C LEU A 27 -10.10 -5.49 15.57
N HIS A 28 -10.09 -5.12 14.29
CA HIS A 28 -10.94 -4.05 13.75
C HIS A 28 -12.40 -4.47 13.79
N ARG A 29 -13.28 -3.56 14.21
CA ARG A 29 -14.73 -3.77 14.18
C ARG A 29 -15.50 -2.45 14.18
N PHE A 30 -16.73 -2.52 13.70
CA PHE A 30 -17.74 -1.51 13.98
C PHE A 30 -18.18 -1.64 15.44
N LEU A 31 -18.05 -0.56 16.19
CA LEU A 31 -18.62 -0.41 17.53
C LEU A 31 -20.12 -0.07 17.45
N ALA A 32 -20.50 0.78 16.50
CA ALA A 32 -21.89 1.19 16.25
C ALA A 32 -22.07 1.64 14.79
N ILE A 33 -23.30 1.52 14.30
CA ILE A 33 -23.77 2.06 13.02
C ILE A 33 -25.11 2.74 13.31
N ASP A 34 -25.13 4.07 13.26
CA ASP A 34 -26.30 4.87 13.64
C ASP A 34 -26.85 5.64 12.44
N VAL A 35 -28.13 5.45 12.17
CA VAL A 35 -28.87 6.28 11.20
C VAL A 35 -29.24 7.59 11.89
N LYS A 36 -28.90 8.72 11.27
CA LYS A 36 -29.21 10.07 11.77
C LYS A 36 -30.58 10.54 11.26
N PRO A 37 -31.20 11.57 11.88
CA PRO A 37 -32.51 12.09 11.46
C PRO A 37 -32.56 12.58 10.01
N ASP A 38 -31.43 13.01 9.45
CA ASP A 38 -31.26 13.42 8.04
C ASP A 38 -30.92 12.24 7.11
N HIS A 39 -31.07 11.01 7.58
CA HIS A 39 -30.79 9.75 6.87
C HIS A 39 -29.31 9.52 6.54
N THR A 40 -28.40 10.37 7.01
CA THR A 40 -26.96 10.08 6.97
C THR A 40 -26.62 8.96 7.95
N ILE A 41 -25.50 8.26 7.72
CA ILE A 41 -25.08 7.14 8.57
C ILE A 41 -23.76 7.46 9.25
N SER A 42 -23.74 7.37 10.58
CA SER A 42 -22.53 7.45 11.38
C SER A 42 -21.98 6.06 11.66
N LEU A 43 -20.73 5.83 11.28
CA LEU A 43 -19.97 4.63 11.58
C LEU A 43 -19.00 4.93 12.72
N SER A 44 -19.05 4.11 13.76
CA SER A 44 -18.09 4.14 14.86
C SER A 44 -17.23 2.90 14.81
N LEU A 45 -15.90 3.06 14.72
CA LEU A 45 -14.94 1.97 14.58
C LEU A 45 -13.99 1.93 15.77
N THR A 46 -13.60 0.72 16.15
CA THR A 46 -12.63 0.50 17.21
C THR A 46 -11.72 -0.68 16.91
N SER A 47 -10.55 -0.66 17.53
CA SER A 47 -9.60 -1.75 17.59
C SER A 47 -8.72 -1.57 18.83
N GLY A 48 -8.24 -2.67 19.38
CA GLY A 48 -7.25 -2.69 20.43
C GLY A 48 -5.84 -2.64 19.86
N VAL A 49 -4.99 -1.82 20.46
CA VAL A 49 -3.63 -1.62 19.98
C VAL A 49 -2.66 -2.04 21.08
N PRO A 50 -1.71 -2.96 20.81
CA PRO A 50 -0.60 -3.22 21.70
C PRO A 50 0.17 -1.93 22.01
N SER A 51 0.70 -1.81 23.22
CA SER A 51 1.46 -0.62 23.65
C SER A 51 2.67 -0.32 22.77
N THR A 52 3.27 -1.35 22.16
CA THR A 52 4.39 -1.26 21.21
C THR A 52 4.02 -0.47 19.94
N LEU A 53 2.76 -0.48 19.54
CA LEU A 53 2.26 0.19 18.34
C LEU A 53 1.59 1.54 18.63
N ARG A 54 1.68 2.04 19.88
CA ARG A 54 1.04 3.30 20.33
C ARG A 54 1.45 4.51 19.50
N ASN A 55 2.67 4.55 18.96
CA ASN A 55 3.18 5.67 18.16
C ASN A 55 2.88 5.56 16.66
N TYR A 56 2.15 4.52 16.25
CA TYR A 56 1.77 4.29 14.86
C TYR A 56 0.32 4.71 14.62
N TYR A 57 -0.14 4.51 13.40
CA TYR A 57 -1.53 4.70 12.99
C TYR A 57 -2.17 3.35 12.66
N ASP A 58 -3.50 3.31 12.72
CA ASP A 58 -4.32 2.20 12.27
C ASP A 58 -5.15 2.63 11.08
N LEU A 59 -5.22 1.79 10.05
CA LEU A 59 -5.97 2.03 8.83
C LEU A 59 -7.26 1.22 8.84
N PHE A 60 -8.40 1.88 8.68
CA PHE A 60 -9.70 1.21 8.52
C PHE A 60 -10.22 1.41 7.09
N PRO A 61 -9.89 0.52 6.13
CA PRO A 61 -10.55 0.47 4.84
C PRO A 61 -12.01 0.08 5.05
N ILE A 62 -12.91 1.01 4.74
CA ILE A 62 -14.35 0.82 4.80
C ILE A 62 -14.86 0.76 3.36
N GLU A 63 -15.68 -0.25 3.12
CA GLU A 63 -16.38 -0.46 1.87
C GLU A 63 -17.87 -0.42 2.12
N ALA A 64 -18.62 0.03 1.11
CA ALA A 64 -20.06 0.06 1.16
C ALA A 64 -20.67 -0.72 -0.01
N SER A 65 -21.89 -1.19 0.20
CA SER A 65 -22.70 -1.85 -0.82
C SER A 65 -24.16 -1.45 -0.67
N GLN A 66 -24.90 -1.49 -1.77
CA GLN A 66 -26.36 -1.28 -1.77
C GLN A 66 -27.13 -2.61 -1.82
N ASN A 67 -26.46 -3.72 -2.13
CA ASN A 67 -27.09 -5.01 -2.42
C ASN A 67 -26.33 -6.23 -1.88
N LEU A 68 -25.27 -6.03 -1.08
CA LEU A 68 -24.36 -7.06 -0.54
C LEU A 68 -23.51 -7.83 -1.57
N VAL A 69 -23.67 -7.53 -2.86
CA VAL A 69 -22.94 -8.18 -3.96
C VAL A 69 -21.87 -7.25 -4.51
N ASP A 70 -22.26 -6.03 -4.86
CA ASP A 70 -21.39 -5.02 -5.45
C ASP A 70 -20.84 -4.13 -4.35
N TRP A 71 -19.53 -4.22 -4.12
CA TRP A 71 -18.83 -3.48 -3.08
C TRP A 71 -17.94 -2.41 -3.70
N GLU A 72 -17.99 -1.22 -3.13
CA GLU A 72 -17.20 -0.06 -3.54
C GLU A 72 -16.38 0.46 -2.36
N PRO A 73 -15.14 0.95 -2.58
CA PRO A 73 -14.40 1.65 -1.55
C PRO A 73 -15.15 2.90 -1.11
N LEU A 74 -15.38 3.04 0.19
CA LEU A 74 -15.98 4.24 0.75
C LEU A 74 -14.90 5.20 1.22
N VAL A 75 -14.06 4.76 2.14
CA VAL A 75 -13.01 5.57 2.76
C VAL A 75 -11.99 4.66 3.43
N THR A 76 -10.73 5.09 3.52
CA THR A 76 -9.77 4.49 4.45
C THR A 76 -9.53 5.48 5.56
N LEU A 77 -10.11 5.24 6.74
CA LEU A 77 -9.89 6.12 7.89
C LEU A 77 -8.53 5.82 8.49
N MET A 78 -7.86 6.86 8.97
CA MET A 78 -6.63 6.72 9.74
C MET A 78 -6.86 7.17 11.18
N ARG A 79 -6.57 6.29 12.14
CA ARG A 79 -6.61 6.60 13.57
C ARG A 79 -5.21 6.63 14.14
N THR A 80 -4.90 7.60 14.99
CA THR A 80 -3.69 7.51 15.83
C THR A 80 -3.87 6.47 16.93
N ASN A 81 -2.90 5.57 17.11
CA ASN A 81 -2.94 4.52 18.13
C ASN A 81 -2.74 5.06 19.56
N ARG A 82 -2.46 6.36 19.72
CA ARG A 82 -2.48 7.03 21.01
C ARG A 82 -3.91 7.25 21.54
N SER A 83 -4.88 7.32 20.64
CA SER A 83 -6.28 7.52 21.00
C SER A 83 -6.94 6.19 21.37
N THR A 84 -7.64 6.18 22.50
CA THR A 84 -8.54 5.08 22.89
C THR A 84 -9.97 5.32 22.44
N ASN A 85 -10.27 6.49 21.87
CA ASN A 85 -11.60 6.83 21.40
C ASN A 85 -11.92 6.06 20.12
N ALA A 86 -13.21 5.78 19.92
CA ALA A 86 -13.68 5.25 18.65
C ALA A 86 -13.45 6.27 17.53
N THR A 87 -13.10 5.77 16.34
CA THR A 87 -13.00 6.59 15.14
C THR A 87 -14.36 6.70 14.50
N LEU A 88 -14.81 7.94 14.28
CA LEU A 88 -16.10 8.23 13.68
C LEU A 88 -15.94 8.60 12.21
N PHE A 89 -16.87 8.14 11.39
CA PHE A 89 -17.05 8.57 10.01
C PHE A 89 -18.52 8.78 9.73
N LEU A 90 -18.84 9.86 9.01
CA LEU A 90 -20.21 10.18 8.62
C LEU A 90 -20.35 9.99 7.11
N ASP A 91 -21.08 8.95 6.71
CA ASP A 91 -21.46 8.71 5.31
C ASP A 91 -22.66 9.60 4.97
N LEU A 92 -22.37 10.78 4.40
CA LEU A 92 -23.38 11.72 3.93
C LEU A 92 -24.13 11.18 2.70
N ALA A 93 -23.47 10.37 1.87
CA ALA A 93 -24.06 9.82 0.66
C ALA A 93 -25.13 8.76 0.96
N ALA A 94 -25.08 8.15 2.15
CA ALA A 94 -26.06 7.17 2.60
C ALA A 94 -27.52 7.65 2.49
N ALA A 95 -27.78 8.95 2.69
CA ALA A 95 -29.11 9.53 2.57
C ALA A 95 -29.72 9.40 1.16
N ASN A 96 -28.88 9.19 0.14
CA ASN A 96 -29.30 9.02 -1.26
C ASN A 96 -29.58 7.55 -1.63
N HIS A 97 -29.48 6.61 -0.68
CA HIS A 97 -29.63 5.19 -0.92
C HIS A 97 -30.72 4.58 -0.04
N ALA A 98 -31.55 3.71 -0.62
CA ALA A 98 -32.59 3.00 0.13
C ALA A 98 -32.02 1.93 1.09
N LEU A 99 -30.92 1.30 0.70
CA LEU A 99 -30.18 0.32 1.49
C LEU A 99 -28.69 0.67 1.46
N ARG A 100 -28.02 0.48 2.59
CA ARG A 100 -26.60 0.74 2.73
C ARG A 100 -25.97 -0.26 3.70
N PHE A 101 -25.04 -1.05 3.20
CA PHE A 101 -24.29 -2.05 3.94
C PHE A 101 -22.83 -1.61 4.02
N TYR A 102 -22.16 -1.96 5.12
CA TYR A 102 -20.78 -1.59 5.37
C TYR A 102 -19.96 -2.82 5.77
N ARG A 103 -18.70 -2.85 5.34
CA ARG A 103 -17.71 -3.80 5.85
C ARG A 103 -16.34 -3.13 6.01
N THR A 104 -15.53 -3.73 6.86
CA THR A 104 -14.11 -3.39 7.06
C THR A 104 -13.33 -4.68 7.23
N ALA A 105 -12.04 -4.66 6.93
CA ALA A 105 -11.14 -5.75 7.30
C ALA A 105 -11.15 -5.96 8.82
N THR A 106 -11.01 -7.20 9.28
CA THR A 106 -10.90 -7.53 10.71
C THR A 106 -9.45 -7.50 11.19
N ASN A 107 -8.49 -7.71 10.29
CA ASN A 107 -7.06 -7.62 10.55
C ASN A 107 -6.66 -6.21 11.00
N GLN A 108 -5.70 -6.13 11.92
CA GLN A 108 -5.06 -4.86 12.25
C GLN A 108 -4.15 -4.41 11.09
N LEU A 109 -4.33 -3.17 10.62
CA LEU A 109 -3.60 -2.60 9.49
C LEU A 109 -2.79 -1.39 9.97
N THR A 110 -1.73 -1.68 10.72
CA THR A 110 -0.89 -0.65 11.33
C THR A 110 0.06 -0.04 10.31
N THR A 111 0.20 1.28 10.31
CA THR A 111 1.17 1.99 9.45
C THR A 111 2.01 3.00 10.24
N PRO A 112 3.31 3.17 9.92
CA PRO A 112 4.12 4.27 10.42
C PRO A 112 3.91 5.57 9.64
N LEU A 113 3.20 5.49 8.51
CA LEU A 113 3.16 6.55 7.52
C LEU A 113 1.93 7.42 7.75
N PRO A 114 2.05 8.76 7.74
CA PRO A 114 0.89 9.63 7.59
C PRO A 114 0.22 9.38 6.23
N PRO A 115 -1.04 9.78 6.04
CA PRO A 115 -1.76 9.54 4.81
C PRO A 115 -1.20 10.47 3.72
N PRO A 116 -1.13 10.02 2.45
CA PRO A 116 -0.90 10.91 1.33
C PRO A 116 -2.00 11.97 1.25
N ASP A 117 -1.65 13.19 0.86
CA ASP A 117 -2.57 14.35 0.84
C ASP A 117 -3.04 14.78 -0.54
N GLY A 118 -2.52 14.16 -1.61
CA GLY A 118 -2.98 14.36 -2.98
C GLY A 118 -4.28 13.62 -3.32
N PRO A 119 -4.94 13.97 -4.43
CA PRO A 119 -6.26 13.44 -4.81
C PRO A 119 -6.23 11.99 -5.30
N TYR A 120 -5.09 11.50 -5.78
CA TYR A 120 -4.99 10.16 -6.35
C TYR A 120 -4.77 9.09 -5.28
N ARG A 121 -5.42 7.94 -5.45
CA ARG A 121 -5.00 6.73 -4.73
C ARG A 121 -3.66 6.26 -5.25
N VAL A 122 -2.94 5.52 -4.42
CA VAL A 122 -1.61 5.01 -4.74
C VAL A 122 -1.73 3.52 -5.03
N GLY A 123 -1.45 3.13 -6.28
CA GLY A 123 -1.25 1.73 -6.65
C GLY A 123 0.22 1.35 -6.54
N VAL A 124 0.50 0.06 -6.33
CA VAL A 124 1.87 -0.46 -6.34
C VAL A 124 1.95 -1.84 -6.99
N PHE A 125 3.04 -2.12 -7.70
CA PHE A 125 3.48 -3.47 -8.01
C PHE A 125 5.00 -3.59 -7.90
N SER A 126 5.49 -4.81 -7.75
CA SER A 126 6.93 -5.10 -7.76
C SER A 126 7.25 -6.20 -8.77
N ARG A 127 8.42 -6.13 -9.40
CA ARG A 127 8.91 -7.16 -10.31
C ARG A 127 10.44 -7.23 -10.34
N LEU A 128 10.95 -8.39 -10.72
CA LEU A 128 12.36 -8.58 -11.02
C LEU A 128 12.66 -8.02 -12.42
N LEU A 129 13.64 -7.13 -12.52
CA LEU A 129 14.23 -6.70 -13.77
C LEU A 129 15.61 -7.32 -13.93
N THR A 130 15.87 -7.95 -15.06
CA THR A 130 17.16 -8.56 -15.39
C THR A 130 17.67 -8.02 -16.71
N ASP A 131 18.88 -7.49 -16.71
CA ASP A 131 19.65 -7.10 -17.89
C ASP A 131 20.99 -7.84 -17.91
N PRO A 132 21.08 -8.97 -18.63
CA PRO A 132 22.30 -9.77 -18.73
C PRO A 132 23.48 -9.04 -19.39
N SER A 133 23.23 -7.98 -20.15
CA SER A 133 24.28 -7.20 -20.82
C SER A 133 25.00 -6.25 -19.85
N ARG A 134 24.40 -6.00 -18.67
CA ARG A 134 24.94 -5.06 -17.70
C ARG A 134 26.24 -5.57 -17.11
N THR A 135 27.35 -4.91 -17.48
CA THR A 135 28.64 -5.08 -16.81
C THR A 135 28.76 -4.09 -15.65
N ASN A 136 29.12 -4.55 -14.46
CA ASN A 136 29.48 -3.68 -13.34
C ASN A 136 30.98 -3.83 -13.06
N ARG A 137 31.67 -2.69 -12.96
CA ARG A 137 33.12 -2.62 -12.70
C ARG A 137 33.55 -3.30 -11.40
N TYR A 138 32.62 -3.54 -10.47
CA TYR A 138 32.89 -4.14 -9.15
C TYR A 138 32.47 -5.62 -9.05
N VAL A 139 31.54 -6.09 -9.89
CA VAL A 139 31.03 -7.48 -9.88
C VAL A 139 30.36 -7.83 -11.22
N LYS A 140 30.66 -9.00 -11.78
CA LYS A 140 30.07 -9.46 -13.06
C LYS A 140 28.56 -9.75 -13.01
N THR A 141 27.95 -9.81 -11.84
CA THR A 141 26.61 -10.42 -11.63
C THR A 141 25.51 -9.44 -11.24
N ASN A 142 25.75 -8.13 -11.28
CA ASN A 142 24.75 -7.12 -10.90
C ASN A 142 23.74 -6.83 -12.03
N SER A 143 23.18 -7.89 -12.63
CA SER A 143 22.25 -7.82 -13.76
C SER A 143 20.79 -7.83 -13.32
N SER A 144 20.47 -8.24 -12.09
CA SER A 144 19.09 -8.46 -11.63
C SER A 144 18.74 -7.63 -10.40
N PHE A 145 17.61 -6.91 -10.45
CA PHE A 145 17.15 -6.00 -9.40
C PHE A 145 15.66 -6.17 -9.15
N MET A 146 15.26 -6.18 -7.88
CA MET A 146 13.86 -5.98 -7.54
C MET A 146 13.51 -4.51 -7.70
N VAL A 147 12.40 -4.26 -8.39
CA VAL A 147 11.90 -2.92 -8.68
C VAL A 147 10.46 -2.83 -8.22
N SER A 148 10.14 -1.78 -7.49
CA SER A 148 8.78 -1.40 -7.13
C SER A 148 8.38 -0.16 -7.92
N VAL A 149 7.15 -0.16 -8.43
CA VAL A 149 6.56 0.95 -9.16
C VAL A 149 5.29 1.36 -8.45
N TRP A 150 5.23 2.61 -8.03
CA TRP A 150 4.04 3.26 -7.49
C TRP A 150 3.45 4.19 -8.53
N TYR A 151 2.12 4.23 -8.63
CA TYR A 151 1.42 4.96 -9.67
C TYR A 151 0.05 5.45 -9.20
N PRO A 152 -0.49 6.54 -9.78
CA PRO A 152 -1.83 7.01 -9.51
C PRO A 152 -2.85 5.93 -9.92
N ALA A 153 -3.73 5.52 -9.01
CA ALA A 153 -4.58 4.35 -9.20
C ALA A 153 -6.07 4.65 -9.03
N GLU A 154 -6.88 3.79 -9.64
CA GLU A 154 -8.32 3.75 -9.42
C GLU A 154 -8.65 3.12 -8.05
N PRO A 155 -9.73 3.57 -7.38
CA PRO A 155 -10.21 2.94 -6.17
C PRO A 155 -10.81 1.55 -6.48
N VAL A 156 -10.37 0.51 -5.77
CA VAL A 156 -10.89 -0.86 -5.90
C VAL A 156 -11.20 -1.46 -4.54
N ALA A 157 -12.38 -2.06 -4.39
CA ALA A 157 -12.80 -2.72 -3.15
C ALA A 157 -12.18 -4.11 -3.00
N GLY A 158 -12.11 -4.59 -1.77
CA GLY A 158 -11.68 -5.94 -1.40
C GLY A 158 -10.17 -6.13 -1.37
N ILE A 159 -9.38 -5.06 -1.58
CA ILE A 159 -7.92 -5.13 -1.60
C ILE A 159 -7.34 -4.39 -0.39
N LEU A 160 -6.57 -5.11 0.41
CA LEU A 160 -5.91 -4.53 1.58
C LEU A 160 -4.67 -3.73 1.16
N PRO A 161 -4.31 -2.68 1.93
CA PRO A 161 -3.06 -1.97 1.71
C PRO A 161 -1.84 -2.91 1.72
N ALA A 162 -0.88 -2.61 0.85
CA ALA A 162 0.35 -3.37 0.71
C ALA A 162 1.17 -3.33 2.01
N PHE A 163 2.03 -4.32 2.20
CA PHE A 163 3.04 -4.25 3.24
C PHE A 163 4.04 -3.14 2.92
N HIS A 164 4.43 -2.37 3.95
CA HIS A 164 5.46 -1.35 3.82
C HIS A 164 6.84 -1.97 3.56
N THR A 165 7.10 -3.13 4.15
CA THR A 165 8.32 -3.92 3.95
C THR A 165 7.92 -5.34 3.61
N ASP A 166 8.69 -6.01 2.76
CA ASP A 166 8.42 -7.40 2.39
C ASP A 166 8.38 -8.28 3.65
N PRO A 167 7.26 -9.00 3.92
CA PRO A 167 7.13 -9.80 5.12
C PRO A 167 8.13 -10.98 5.18
N ASN A 168 8.73 -11.38 4.05
CA ASN A 168 9.76 -12.43 4.03
C ASN A 168 11.14 -11.94 4.48
N LEU A 169 11.35 -10.62 4.60
CA LEU A 169 12.54 -10.07 5.29
C LEU A 169 12.46 -10.25 6.81
N TYR A 170 11.45 -10.98 7.29
CA TYR A 170 11.31 -11.40 8.68
C TYR A 170 12.34 -12.48 9.05
N ASN A 171 13.31 -12.07 9.86
CA ASN A 171 14.08 -12.95 10.74
C ASN A 171 13.81 -12.47 12.18
N PRO A 172 13.71 -13.33 13.22
CA PRO A 172 13.86 -12.95 14.63
C PRO A 172 15.25 -12.33 14.92
N GLY A 173 15.52 -11.18 14.30
CA GLY A 173 16.81 -10.48 14.28
C GLY A 173 17.08 -9.64 13.01
N GLY A 174 16.23 -9.71 11.98
CA GLY A 174 16.43 -9.03 10.68
C GLY A 174 15.63 -7.74 10.47
N CYS A 175 14.58 -7.51 11.27
CA CYS A 175 14.05 -6.16 11.44
C CYS A 175 15.02 -5.46 12.42
N ILE A 176 15.63 -4.32 12.04
CA ILE A 176 16.59 -3.55 12.89
C ILE A 176 15.93 -3.12 14.23
N SER A 177 14.60 -3.24 14.32
CA SER A 177 13.87 -3.47 15.57
C SER A 177 12.66 -4.35 15.29
N SER A 178 12.17 -5.11 16.27
CA SER A 178 10.91 -5.89 16.24
C SER A 178 9.63 -5.09 15.91
N SER A 179 9.75 -3.81 15.57
CA SER A 179 8.66 -2.84 15.44
C SER A 179 8.15 -2.63 14.00
N SER A 180 8.87 -3.10 12.98
CA SER A 180 8.56 -2.78 11.57
C SER A 180 7.86 -3.90 10.79
N CYS A 181 7.81 -5.11 11.34
CA CYS A 181 7.34 -6.28 10.62
C CYS A 181 5.79 -6.30 10.60
N GLY A 182 5.17 -6.54 9.44
CA GLY A 182 3.71 -6.53 9.26
C GLY A 182 3.08 -5.15 9.13
N LEU A 183 3.88 -4.07 9.13
CA LEU A 183 3.40 -2.72 8.86
C LEU A 183 2.91 -2.57 7.42
N ARG A 184 1.90 -1.73 7.26
CA ARG A 184 1.25 -1.42 6.00
C ARG A 184 1.69 -0.06 5.46
N SER A 185 1.66 0.09 4.15
CA SER A 185 1.70 1.39 3.49
C SER A 185 0.27 1.86 3.15
N HIS A 186 0.12 2.98 2.45
CA HIS A 186 -1.18 3.43 1.92
C HIS A 186 -1.45 2.91 0.49
N SER A 187 -0.45 2.25 -0.11
CA SER A 187 -0.49 1.72 -1.47
C SER A 187 -1.41 0.50 -1.58
N ILE A 188 -2.13 0.38 -2.68
CA ILE A 188 -2.99 -0.77 -2.99
C ILE A 188 -2.30 -1.64 -4.04
N PRO A 189 -2.04 -2.92 -3.78
CA PRO A 189 -1.31 -3.78 -4.69
C PRO A 189 -2.13 -4.15 -5.93
N GLY A 190 -1.54 -3.99 -7.12
CA GLY A 190 -2.07 -4.56 -8.37
C GLY A 190 -3.39 -3.97 -8.88
N VAL A 191 -3.78 -2.79 -8.43
CA VAL A 191 -4.99 -2.09 -8.92
C VAL A 191 -4.75 -1.40 -10.26
N PRO A 192 -5.81 -1.14 -11.05
CA PRO A 192 -5.67 -0.38 -12.29
C PRO A 192 -5.09 1.02 -12.07
N VAL A 193 -4.26 1.47 -13.03
CA VAL A 193 -3.80 2.86 -13.11
C VAL A 193 -5.01 3.76 -13.39
N THR A 194 -5.02 4.96 -12.81
CA THR A 194 -6.09 5.93 -13.09
C THR A 194 -6.04 6.45 -14.52
N THR A 195 -7.21 6.77 -15.07
CA THR A 195 -7.36 7.22 -16.46
C THR A 195 -7.52 8.74 -16.61
N ASN A 196 -7.40 9.48 -15.50
CA ASN A 196 -7.57 10.94 -15.49
C ASN A 196 -6.55 11.69 -16.35
N GLU A 197 -5.34 11.13 -16.50
CA GLU A 197 -4.29 11.73 -17.33
C GLU A 197 -3.80 10.73 -18.37
N SER A 198 -3.43 11.24 -19.54
CA SER A 198 -2.82 10.42 -20.60
C SER A 198 -1.34 10.12 -20.34
N LYS A 199 -0.68 10.92 -19.49
CA LYS A 199 0.75 10.81 -19.17
C LYS A 199 1.01 11.26 -17.73
N TYR A 200 1.95 10.59 -17.08
CA TYR A 200 2.40 10.95 -15.74
C TYR A 200 3.93 11.20 -15.75
N PRO A 201 4.43 12.25 -15.06
CA PRO A 201 5.86 12.41 -14.84
C PRO A 201 6.45 11.22 -14.07
N LEU A 202 7.65 10.79 -14.46
CA LEU A 202 8.34 9.66 -13.85
C LEU A 202 9.45 10.17 -12.93
N VAL A 203 9.46 9.65 -11.70
CA VAL A 203 10.54 9.85 -10.73
C VAL A 203 11.24 8.53 -10.49
N ILE A 204 12.56 8.51 -10.64
CA ILE A 204 13.37 7.38 -10.20
C ILE A 204 13.95 7.70 -8.83
N TYR A 205 13.57 6.89 -7.83
CA TYR A 205 14.08 6.94 -6.48
C TYR A 205 15.16 5.87 -6.28
N ALA A 206 16.34 6.29 -5.84
CA ALA A 206 17.42 5.40 -5.42
C ALA A 206 17.66 5.57 -3.90
N HIS A 207 17.64 4.46 -3.16
CA HIS A 207 17.94 4.47 -1.73
C HIS A 207 19.45 4.65 -1.47
N GLY A 208 19.80 5.06 -0.25
CA GLY A 208 21.19 5.16 0.20
C GLY A 208 21.80 3.80 0.54
N HIS A 209 23.07 3.79 0.93
CA HIS A 209 23.78 2.57 1.32
C HIS A 209 23.06 1.83 2.46
N LEU A 210 22.90 0.50 2.33
CA LEU A 210 22.15 -0.39 3.22
C LEU A 210 20.65 -0.05 3.38
N GLY A 211 20.14 0.88 2.58
CA GLY A 211 18.73 1.16 2.48
C GLY A 211 17.96 0.13 1.65
N THR A 212 16.66 0.35 1.49
CA THR A 212 15.78 -0.45 0.63
C THR A 212 14.94 0.46 -0.26
N ARG A 213 14.38 -0.10 -1.34
CA ARG A 213 13.46 0.56 -2.27
C ARG A 213 12.21 1.14 -1.57
N THR A 214 11.94 0.73 -0.33
CA THR A 214 10.80 1.17 0.48
C THR A 214 11.14 2.22 1.55
N ASP A 215 12.40 2.60 1.75
CA ASP A 215 12.80 3.50 2.86
C ASP A 215 12.10 4.86 2.84
N ASN A 216 11.85 5.41 1.65
CA ASN A 216 11.16 6.69 1.49
C ASN A 216 9.69 6.54 1.09
N THR A 217 9.02 5.44 1.45
CA THR A 217 7.62 5.17 1.05
C THR A 217 6.71 6.37 1.32
N ARG A 218 6.84 7.08 2.45
CA ARG A 218 6.06 8.31 2.72
C ARG A 218 6.14 9.32 1.58
N LYS A 219 7.35 9.67 1.12
CA LYS A 219 7.56 10.67 0.07
C LYS A 219 7.11 10.13 -1.28
N VAL A 220 7.36 8.85 -1.53
CA VAL A 220 6.94 8.15 -2.75
C VAL A 220 5.41 8.20 -2.87
N GLU A 221 4.68 7.73 -1.86
CA GLU A 221 3.21 7.74 -1.87
C GLU A 221 2.64 9.16 -1.99
N ASN A 222 3.28 10.16 -1.38
CA ASN A 222 2.86 11.55 -1.51
C ASN A 222 3.08 12.13 -2.91
N LEU A 223 4.18 11.79 -3.59
CA LEU A 223 4.39 12.18 -4.98
C LEU A 223 3.34 11.50 -5.87
N VAL A 224 3.10 10.22 -5.64
CA VAL A 224 2.14 9.46 -6.45
C VAL A 224 0.71 9.99 -6.26
N SER A 225 0.30 10.34 -5.05
CA SER A 225 -1.01 10.94 -4.81
C SER A 225 -1.19 12.29 -5.52
N HIS A 226 -0.10 12.93 -5.97
CA HIS A 226 -0.09 14.16 -6.77
C HIS A 226 0.09 13.92 -8.28
N GLY A 227 0.00 12.67 -8.74
CA GLY A 227 0.04 12.36 -10.17
C GLY A 227 1.44 12.07 -10.72
N PHE A 228 2.39 11.63 -9.88
CA PHE A 228 3.68 11.11 -10.36
C PHE A 228 3.65 9.58 -10.43
N ILE A 229 4.39 9.00 -11.38
CA ILE A 229 4.82 7.60 -11.27
C ILE A 229 6.18 7.60 -10.60
N VAL A 230 6.37 6.74 -9.60
CA VAL A 230 7.66 6.60 -8.92
C VAL A 230 8.16 5.17 -9.07
N LEU A 231 9.41 5.02 -9.50
CA LEU A 231 10.11 3.75 -9.61
C LEU A 231 11.25 3.72 -8.61
N ALA A 232 11.33 2.66 -7.81
CA ALA A 232 12.45 2.43 -6.90
C ALA A 232 13.00 1.01 -7.06
N LEU A 233 14.30 0.85 -6.83
CA LEU A 233 15.00 -0.42 -7.03
C LEU A 233 15.91 -0.74 -5.85
N ASP A 234 15.99 -2.02 -5.51
CA ASP A 234 17.00 -2.54 -4.58
C ASP A 234 18.28 -2.80 -5.35
N HIS A 235 19.21 -1.86 -5.28
CA HIS A 235 20.53 -2.05 -5.88
C HIS A 235 21.42 -2.89 -4.98
N ILE A 236 22.54 -3.38 -5.52
CA ILE A 236 23.38 -4.40 -4.86
C ILE A 236 23.86 -4.03 -3.45
N ASN A 237 23.90 -2.75 -3.10
CA ASN A 237 24.29 -2.30 -1.75
C ASN A 237 23.08 -2.09 -0.81
N CYS A 238 21.89 -2.57 -1.19
CA CYS A 238 20.69 -2.56 -0.34
C CYS A 238 20.89 -3.35 0.95
N GLY A 239 20.10 -3.03 1.97
CA GLY A 239 20.13 -3.77 3.22
C GLY A 239 19.74 -5.24 3.01
N ALA A 240 18.59 -5.45 2.35
CA ALA A 240 18.15 -6.75 1.88
C ALA A 240 17.09 -6.63 0.78
N THR A 241 16.98 -7.63 -0.07
CA THR A 241 15.89 -7.79 -1.05
C THR A 241 15.43 -9.24 -1.12
N VAL A 242 14.13 -9.44 -1.37
CA VAL A 242 13.51 -10.75 -1.60
C VAL A 242 13.23 -10.91 -3.08
N PHE A 243 13.77 -11.95 -3.70
CA PHE A 243 13.51 -12.30 -5.09
C PHE A 243 12.21 -13.13 -5.23
N PRO A 244 11.62 -13.22 -6.44
CA PRO A 244 10.38 -13.98 -6.66
C PRO A 244 10.45 -15.46 -6.31
N ASP A 245 11.66 -16.04 -6.30
CA ASP A 245 11.94 -17.43 -5.88
C ASP A 245 12.03 -17.59 -4.35
N GLY A 246 11.80 -16.52 -3.59
CA GLY A 246 11.90 -16.49 -2.12
C GLY A 246 13.33 -16.31 -1.61
N ARG A 247 14.33 -16.26 -2.49
CA ARG A 247 15.72 -16.05 -2.07
C ARG A 247 15.88 -14.64 -1.54
N ILE A 248 16.53 -14.54 -0.38
CA ILE A 248 16.91 -13.27 0.23
C ILE A 248 18.37 -12.98 -0.15
N PHE A 249 18.64 -11.74 -0.54
CA PHE A 249 19.99 -11.25 -0.77
C PHE A 249 20.24 -10.08 0.17
N HIS A 250 21.34 -10.13 0.92
CA HIS A 250 21.80 -9.00 1.73
C HIS A 250 22.94 -8.29 0.99
N GLY A 251 22.87 -6.96 0.87
CA GLY A 251 23.92 -6.22 0.14
C GLY A 251 25.30 -6.30 0.80
N MET A 252 25.37 -6.63 2.09
CA MET A 252 26.64 -6.92 2.77
C MET A 252 27.29 -8.24 2.32
N ASP A 253 26.54 -9.16 1.73
CA ASP A 253 27.08 -10.40 1.16
C ASP A 253 27.81 -10.15 -0.18
N ALA A 254 27.68 -8.94 -0.74
CA ALA A 254 28.32 -8.59 -1.99
C ALA A 254 29.84 -8.39 -1.81
N PRO A 255 30.68 -9.08 -2.58
CA PRO A 255 32.13 -8.91 -2.50
C PRO A 255 32.52 -7.47 -2.89
N ASN A 256 33.49 -6.91 -2.16
CA ASN A 256 34.06 -5.56 -2.35
C ASN A 256 33.14 -4.36 -2.01
N LEU A 257 32.03 -4.56 -1.31
CA LEU A 257 31.15 -3.45 -0.83
C LEU A 257 31.19 -3.23 0.69
N GLY A 258 32.14 -3.86 1.39
CA GLY A 258 32.34 -3.69 2.84
C GLY A 258 32.96 -2.34 3.22
N THR A 259 32.96 -2.02 4.52
CA THR A 259 33.45 -0.76 5.12
C THR A 259 34.92 -0.41 4.84
N ASN A 260 35.65 -1.28 4.13
CA ASN A 260 37.07 -1.13 3.83
C ASN A 260 37.34 -0.63 2.39
N ASP A 261 36.31 -0.42 1.56
CA ASP A 261 36.45 0.22 0.24
C ASP A 261 36.16 1.72 0.29
N ALA A 262 37.20 2.54 0.10
CA ALA A 262 37.13 3.99 0.12
C ALA A 262 36.23 4.59 -0.98
N ILE A 263 36.03 3.89 -2.11
CA ILE A 263 35.18 4.37 -3.21
C ILE A 263 33.70 4.10 -2.89
N THR A 264 33.37 2.94 -2.34
CA THR A 264 32.02 2.62 -1.86
C THR A 264 31.55 3.63 -0.80
N MET A 265 32.42 4.03 0.13
CA MET A 265 32.10 5.07 1.12
C MET A 265 31.89 6.47 0.52
N SER A 266 32.59 6.79 -0.58
CA SER A 266 32.46 8.06 -1.30
C SER A 266 31.16 8.19 -2.10
N ILE A 267 30.65 7.07 -2.64
CA ILE A 267 29.38 7.01 -3.39
C ILE A 267 28.19 6.92 -2.43
N ALA A 268 28.31 6.15 -1.34
CA ALA A 268 27.28 5.98 -0.30
C ALA A 268 26.88 7.30 0.38
N THR A 269 27.82 8.23 0.54
CA THR A 269 27.60 9.54 1.16
C THR A 269 26.98 10.58 0.23
N LYS A 270 26.84 10.31 -1.08
CA LYS A 270 26.48 11.31 -2.11
C LYS A 270 25.18 11.09 -2.87
N ILE A 271 24.47 9.98 -2.68
CA ILE A 271 23.27 9.68 -3.49
C ILE A 271 21.98 9.97 -2.72
N TRP A 272 21.47 11.19 -2.94
CA TRP A 272 20.04 11.49 -2.94
C TRP A 272 19.68 11.92 -4.36
N ILE A 273 19.63 10.96 -5.28
CA ILE A 273 19.30 11.27 -6.67
C ILE A 273 17.80 11.03 -6.86
N VAL A 274 17.05 12.13 -6.98
CA VAL A 274 15.71 12.16 -7.59
C VAL A 274 15.94 12.56 -9.04
N LEU A 275 15.90 11.60 -9.97
CA LEU A 275 15.83 11.94 -11.40
C LEU A 275 14.37 12.09 -11.77
N VAL A 276 13.97 13.31 -12.14
CA VAL A 276 12.65 13.61 -12.69
C VAL A 276 12.76 13.54 -14.21
N PHE A 277 12.08 12.60 -14.83
CA PHE A 277 11.95 12.49 -16.29
C PHE A 277 10.51 12.81 -16.70
N SER A 278 10.33 13.60 -17.76
CA SER A 278 9.06 13.63 -18.50
C SER A 278 8.97 12.38 -19.38
N ALA A 279 8.30 11.33 -18.91
CA ALA A 279 8.21 10.08 -19.66
C ALA A 279 7.13 10.18 -20.75
N ILE A 280 7.55 10.16 -22.03
CA ILE A 280 6.63 10.16 -23.16
C ILE A 280 6.14 8.76 -23.56
N HIS A 281 6.74 7.64 -23.12
CA HIS A 281 6.32 6.30 -23.61
C HIS A 281 6.49 5.10 -22.64
N LEU A 282 6.95 5.27 -21.40
CA LEU A 282 7.34 4.13 -20.55
C LEU A 282 6.16 3.44 -19.80
N ALA A 283 4.98 4.05 -19.72
CA ALA A 283 3.84 3.51 -18.98
C ALA A 283 3.12 2.35 -19.71
N ALA A 284 3.17 2.30 -21.04
CA ALA A 284 2.40 1.32 -21.82
C ALA A 284 2.97 -0.11 -21.79
N GLU A 285 4.29 -0.28 -21.65
CA GLU A 285 4.93 -1.61 -21.68
C GLU A 285 5.02 -2.29 -20.31
N LEU A 286 4.87 -1.53 -19.22
CA LEU A 286 5.00 -2.02 -17.85
C LEU A 286 3.67 -2.49 -17.23
N VAL A 287 2.53 -2.04 -17.77
CA VAL A 287 1.21 -2.13 -17.12
C VAL A 287 0.24 -3.09 -17.82
N LEU A 288 0.48 -3.50 -19.07
CA LEU A 288 -0.47 -4.36 -19.79
C LEU A 288 -0.14 -5.87 -19.67
N PRO A 289 -1.11 -6.73 -19.29
CA PRO A 289 -0.98 -8.17 -19.42
C PRO A 289 -0.77 -8.58 -20.89
N ARG A 290 0.08 -9.58 -21.13
CA ARG A 290 0.42 -10.13 -22.47
C ARG A 290 -0.79 -10.51 -23.35
N ALA A 291 -2.00 -10.64 -22.80
CA ALA A 291 -3.18 -11.14 -23.49
C ALA A 291 -3.71 -10.24 -24.63
N LEU A 292 -3.35 -8.95 -24.69
CA LEU A 292 -3.82 -8.04 -25.74
C LEU A 292 -2.89 -7.92 -26.96
N LYS A 293 -1.69 -8.54 -26.93
CA LYS A 293 -0.74 -8.45 -28.06
C LYS A 293 -1.11 -9.31 -29.28
N ASN A 294 -2.01 -10.29 -29.13
CA ASN A 294 -2.32 -11.24 -30.21
C ASN A 294 -3.50 -10.85 -31.12
N ARG A 295 -4.13 -9.68 -30.93
CA ARG A 295 -5.25 -9.24 -31.79
C ARG A 295 -4.89 -8.22 -32.88
N ALA A 296 -3.64 -7.73 -32.91
CA ALA A 296 -3.21 -6.69 -33.85
C ALA A 296 -2.40 -7.22 -35.05
N SER A 297 -2.25 -8.54 -35.22
CA SER A 297 -1.42 -9.14 -36.28
C SER A 297 -2.21 -10.04 -37.24
N LYS A 298 -3.36 -9.59 -37.72
CA LYS A 298 -3.92 -10.09 -38.98
C LYS A 298 -4.07 -8.92 -39.96
N PRO A 299 -3.28 -8.87 -41.03
CA PRO A 299 -3.55 -7.99 -42.14
C PRO A 299 -4.63 -8.61 -43.05
N ASP A 300 -5.54 -7.77 -43.54
CA ASP A 300 -6.26 -8.00 -44.80
C ASP A 300 -5.33 -7.80 -45.99
#